data_AF-A0A380DPZ3-F1
#
_entry.id   AF-A0A380DPZ3-F1
#
_cell.length_a   1.000
_cell.length_b   1.000
_cell.length_c   1.000
_cell.angle_alpha   90.00
_cell.angle_beta   90.00
_cell.angle_gamma   90.00
#
_symmetry.space_group_name_H-M   'P 1'
#
loop_
_entity.id
_entity.type
_entity.pdbx_description
1 polymer ?
#
loop_
_entity_poly.entity_id
_entity_poly.type
_entity_poly.pdbx_seq_one_letter_code
_entity_poly.pdbx_strand_id
1 'polypeptide(L)'
;MHKVQLIIKLLLQLGIIIVITYIGTEIQKIFHLPLAGSIVGLFLFYLLLQFKIVPLTWVEDGANFLLKTMVFFFIPSVVGIMDVASRNYTKLYTLFRSHYHRNMYRCIIIRLYC
;
A
#
# COMPACT_ATOMS: atom_id res chain seq x y z
N MET A 1 16.37 -22.75 19.20
CA MET A 1 15.14 -23.46 18.79
C MET A 1 13.83 -22.66 19.00
N HIS A 2 13.87 -21.43 19.53
CA HIS A 2 12.67 -20.60 19.78
C HIS A 2 12.06 -19.93 18.52
N LYS A 3 12.86 -19.71 17.45
CA LYS A 3 12.39 -19.05 16.21
C LYS A 3 11.44 -19.92 15.37
N VAL A 4 11.60 -21.25 15.38
CA VAL A 4 10.80 -22.18 14.56
C VAL A 4 9.32 -22.17 14.99
N GLN A 5 9.08 -22.10 16.31
CA GLN A 5 7.73 -22.02 16.88
C GLN A 5 6.97 -20.76 16.41
N LEU A 6 7.68 -19.65 16.20
CA LEU A 6 7.11 -18.39 15.73
C LEU A 6 6.72 -18.47 14.24
N ILE A 7 7.56 -19.10 13.43
CA ILE A 7 7.30 -19.33 12.00
C ILE A 7 6.08 -20.25 11.82
N ILE A 8 5.96 -21.31 12.62
CA ILE A 8 4.81 -22.23 12.56
C ILE A 8 3.51 -21.50 12.93
N LYS A 9 3.53 -20.66 13.98
CA LYS A 9 2.36 -19.85 14.35
C LYS A 9 1.95 -18.91 13.22
N LEU A 10 2.92 -18.29 12.56
CA LEU A 10 2.68 -17.35 11.47
C LEU A 10 2.11 -18.04 10.22
N LEU A 11 2.63 -19.22 9.87
CA LEU A 11 2.07 -20.08 8.81
C LEU A 11 0.62 -20.48 9.11
N LEU A 12 0.32 -20.84 10.36
CA LEU A 12 -1.02 -21.23 10.77
C LEU A 12 -2.01 -20.06 10.71
N GLN A 13 -1.59 -18.86 11.12
CA GLN A 13 -2.39 -17.63 11.02
C GLN A 13 -2.69 -17.26 9.56
N LEU A 14 -1.68 -17.36 8.68
CA LEU A 14 -1.86 -17.18 7.23
C LEU A 14 -2.83 -18.21 6.65
N GLY A 15 -2.70 -19.47 7.05
CA GLY A 15 -3.61 -20.54 6.64
C GLY A 15 -5.06 -20.24 7.00
N ILE A 16 -5.32 -19.76 8.22
CA ILE A 16 -6.67 -19.36 8.67
C ILE A 16 -7.24 -18.24 7.78
N ILE A 17 -6.44 -17.21 7.48
CA ILE A 17 -6.88 -16.08 6.64
C ILE A 17 -7.23 -16.57 5.22
N ILE A 18 -6.44 -17.48 4.65
CA ILE A 18 -6.70 -18.06 3.32
C ILE A 18 -7.99 -18.87 3.31
N VAL A 19 -8.20 -19.71 4.32
CA VAL A 19 -9.42 -20.54 4.44
C VAL A 19 -10.66 -19.67 4.57
N ILE A 20 -10.63 -18.62 5.40
CA ILE A 20 -11.75 -17.71 5.56
C ILE A 20 -12.05 -16.92 4.28
N THR A 21 -10.99 -16.49 3.57
CA THR A 21 -11.16 -15.82 2.27
C THR A 21 -11.78 -16.75 1.23
N TYR A 22 -11.38 -18.03 1.21
CA TYR A 22 -11.97 -19.03 0.33
C TYR A 22 -13.47 -19.21 0.61
N ILE A 23 -13.83 -19.38 1.89
CA ILE A 23 -15.24 -19.46 2.32
C ILE A 23 -16.01 -18.19 1.94
N GLY A 24 -15.43 -17.01 2.17
CA GLY A 24 -16.04 -15.73 1.80
C GLY A 24 -16.28 -15.61 0.28
N THR A 25 -15.42 -16.21 -0.53
CA THR A 25 -15.57 -16.23 -2.00
C THR A 25 -16.70 -17.16 -2.43
N GLU A 26 -16.84 -18.34 -1.80
CA GLU A 26 -17.97 -19.24 -2.07
C GLU A 26 -19.30 -18.61 -1.64
N ILE A 27 -19.34 -17.92 -0.50
CA ILE A 27 -20.53 -17.16 -0.06
C ILE A 27 -20.86 -16.05 -1.06
N GLN A 28 -19.86 -15.30 -1.52
CA GLN A 28 -20.06 -14.24 -2.51
C GLN A 28 -20.69 -14.78 -3.81
N LYS A 29 -20.24 -15.94 -4.29
CA LYS A 29 -20.79 -16.58 -5.49
C LYS A 29 -22.27 -16.95 -5.32
N ILE A 30 -22.64 -17.50 -4.17
CA ILE A 30 -24.04 -17.87 -3.87
C ILE A 30 -24.93 -16.62 -3.85
N PHE A 31 -24.43 -15.53 -3.29
CA PHE A 31 -25.19 -14.32 -3.00
C PHE A 31 -25.12 -13.26 -4.12
N HIS A 32 -24.41 -13.54 -5.23
CA HIS A 32 -24.30 -12.71 -6.44
C HIS A 32 -23.98 -11.23 -6.20
N LEU A 33 -23.24 -10.90 -5.14
CA LEU A 33 -22.86 -9.51 -4.88
C LEU A 33 -21.71 -9.05 -5.78
N PRO A 34 -21.74 -7.80 -6.29
CA PRO A 34 -20.65 -7.18 -7.05
C PRO A 34 -19.42 -6.83 -6.17
N LEU A 35 -19.37 -7.28 -4.91
CA LEU A 35 -18.28 -7.02 -3.97
C LEU A 35 -17.24 -8.14 -4.02
N ALA A 36 -15.95 -7.80 -4.06
CA ALA A 36 -14.87 -8.79 -3.98
C ALA A 36 -15.02 -9.72 -2.76
N GLY A 37 -14.83 -11.03 -2.98
CA GLY A 37 -14.96 -12.06 -1.93
C GLY A 37 -14.05 -11.85 -0.71
N SER A 38 -12.97 -11.08 -0.86
CA SER A 38 -12.11 -10.65 0.26
C SER A 38 -12.83 -9.75 1.26
N ILE A 39 -13.76 -8.90 0.83
CA ILE A 39 -14.57 -8.05 1.72
C ILE A 39 -15.52 -8.92 2.53
N VAL A 40 -16.16 -9.91 1.89
CA VAL A 40 -17.03 -10.88 2.58
C VAL A 40 -16.23 -11.73 3.57
N GLY A 41 -15.04 -12.18 3.18
CA GLY A 41 -14.11 -12.89 4.06
C GLY A 41 -13.68 -12.06 5.27
N LEU A 42 -13.47 -10.75 5.10
CA LEU A 42 -13.16 -9.83 6.21
C LEU A 42 -14.31 -9.71 7.20
N PHE A 43 -15.55 -9.57 6.72
CA PHE A 43 -16.74 -9.57 7.58
C PHE A 43 -16.88 -10.88 8.36
N LEU A 44 -16.63 -12.01 7.70
CA LEU A 44 -16.68 -13.32 8.34
C LEU A 44 -15.59 -13.49 9.41
N PHE A 45 -14.36 -13.03 9.11
CA PHE A 45 -13.27 -13.02 10.07
C PHE A 45 -13.57 -12.14 11.28
N TYR A 46 -14.16 -10.96 11.06
CA TYR A 46 -14.59 -10.05 12.12
C TYR A 46 -15.63 -10.71 13.04
N LEU A 47 -16.63 -11.41 12.48
CA LEU A 47 -17.60 -12.17 13.26
C LEU A 47 -16.92 -13.27 14.09
N LEU A 48 -15.98 -14.03 13.51
CA LEU A 48 -15.21 -15.06 14.23
C LEU A 48 -14.42 -14.48 15.42
N LEU A 49 -13.86 -13.28 15.26
CA LEU A 49 -13.19 -12.56 16.35
C LEU A 49 -14.18 -12.13 17.44
N GLN A 50 -15.38 -11.68 17.05
CA GLN A 50 -16.44 -11.29 17.99
C GLN A 50 -16.89 -12.48 18.85
N PHE A 51 -16.94 -13.69 18.28
CA PHE A 51 -17.20 -14.94 19.00
C PHE A 51 -16.02 -15.41 19.88
N LYS A 52 -14.91 -14.66 19.94
CA LYS A 52 -13.67 -14.99 20.68
C LYS A 52 -13.07 -16.37 20.36
N ILE A 53 -13.45 -16.98 19.24
CA ILE A 53 -12.91 -18.26 18.78
C ILE A 53 -11.42 -18.11 18.45
N VAL A 54 -11.04 -16.96 17.92
CA VAL A 54 -9.64 -16.61 17.61
C VAL A 54 -9.30 -15.30 18.33
N PRO A 55 -8.38 -15.29 19.32
CA PRO A 55 -7.97 -14.07 19.99
C PRO A 55 -7.22 -13.14 19.02
N LEU A 56 -7.57 -11.85 19.02
CA LEU A 56 -6.95 -10.84 18.16
C LEU A 56 -5.41 -10.82 18.28
N THR A 57 -4.90 -11.03 19.50
CA THR A 57 -3.46 -11.04 19.81
C THR A 57 -2.70 -12.12 19.05
N TRP A 58 -3.35 -13.20 18.62
CA TRP A 58 -2.71 -14.20 17.77
C TRP A 58 -2.59 -13.70 16.34
N VAL A 59 -3.65 -13.12 15.76
CA VAL A 59 -3.63 -12.77 14.33
C VAL A 59 -2.86 -11.48 14.04
N GLU A 60 -2.71 -10.62 15.04
CA GLU A 60 -1.98 -9.35 14.93
C GLU A 60 -0.54 -9.52 14.43
N ASP A 61 0.18 -10.54 14.89
CA ASP A 61 1.56 -10.82 14.44
C ASP A 61 1.62 -11.18 12.94
N GLY A 62 0.75 -12.08 12.48
CA GLY A 62 0.67 -12.50 11.08
C GLY A 62 0.18 -11.39 10.16
N ALA A 63 -0.77 -10.58 10.61
CA ALA A 63 -1.26 -9.41 9.88
C ALA A 63 -0.17 -8.35 9.72
N ASN A 64 0.56 -8.01 10.79
CA ASN A 64 1.68 -7.07 10.73
C ASN A 64 2.79 -7.56 9.78
N PHE A 65 3.06 -8.87 9.75
CA PHE A 65 4.01 -9.46 8.81
C PHE A 65 3.57 -9.33 7.34
N LEU A 66 2.29 -9.60 7.04
CA LEU A 66 1.70 -9.40 5.72
C LEU A 66 1.77 -7.93 5.29
N LEU A 67 1.37 -7.02 6.16
CA LEU A 67 1.40 -5.58 5.91
C LEU A 67 2.82 -5.09 5.63
N LYS A 68 3.81 -5.56 6.39
CA LYS A 68 5.22 -5.22 6.16
C LYS A 68 5.70 -5.72 4.81
N THR A 69 5.33 -6.94 4.42
CA THR A 69 5.66 -7.51 3.11
C THR A 69 5.02 -6.70 1.99
N MET A 70 3.74 -6.34 2.12
CA MET A 70 3.02 -5.48 1.19
C MET A 70 3.73 -4.13 1.02
N VAL A 71 4.00 -3.41 2.12
CA VAL A 71 4.68 -2.10 2.09
C VAL A 71 6.08 -2.21 1.51
N PHE A 72 6.80 -3.30 1.79
CA PHE A 72 8.12 -3.56 1.21
C PHE A 72 8.07 -3.70 -0.32
N PHE A 73 6.99 -4.22 -0.90
CA PHE A 73 6.79 -4.22 -2.36
C PHE A 73 6.26 -2.88 -2.90
N PHE A 74 5.52 -2.11 -2.11
CA PHE A 74 5.06 -0.77 -2.51
C PHE A 74 6.19 0.26 -2.58
N ILE A 75 7.11 0.27 -1.61
CA ILE A 75 8.26 1.19 -1.61
C ILE A 75 9.01 1.21 -2.94
N PRO A 76 9.56 0.09 -3.46
CA PRO A 76 10.33 0.09 -4.70
C PRO A 76 9.48 0.49 -5.91
N SER A 77 8.19 0.12 -5.93
CA SER A 77 7.28 0.53 -6.99
C SER A 77 7.06 2.05 -7.01
N VAL A 78 6.92 2.69 -5.84
CA VAL A 78 6.69 4.13 -5.74
C VAL A 78 7.95 4.91 -6.11
N VAL A 79 9.13 4.54 -5.58
CA VAL A 79 10.38 5.24 -5.95
C VAL A 79 10.71 5.09 -7.44
N GLY A 80 10.38 3.96 -8.07
CA GLY A 80 10.53 3.79 -9.53
C GLY A 80 9.69 4.78 -10.32
N ILE A 81 8.44 5.01 -9.92
CA ILE A 81 7.56 6.02 -10.54
C ILE A 81 8.09 7.43 -10.28
N MET A 82 8.58 7.70 -9.06
CA MET A 82 9.14 9.00 -8.70
C MET A 82 10.38 9.35 -9.52
N ASP A 83 11.24 8.40 -9.89
CA ASP A 83 12.40 8.65 -10.75
C ASP A 83 11.98 9.07 -12.18
N VAL A 84 11.01 8.35 -12.76
CA VAL A 84 10.45 8.68 -14.09
C VAL A 84 9.76 10.04 -14.07
N ALA A 85 8.95 10.29 -13.05
CA ALA A 85 8.26 11.55 -12.86
C ALA A 85 9.27 12.70 -12.67
N SER A 86 10.28 12.51 -11.80
CA SER A 86 11.36 13.47 -11.54
C SER A 86 12.15 13.82 -12.81
N ARG A 87 12.41 12.85 -13.69
CA ARG A 87 13.05 13.09 -14.99
C ARG A 87 12.24 14.05 -15.86
N ASN A 88 10.92 13.91 -15.86
CA ASN A 88 10.03 14.78 -16.63
C ASN A 88 9.88 16.17 -16.00
N TYR A 89 9.75 16.24 -14.67
CA TYR A 89 9.73 17.51 -13.94
C TYR A 89 11.06 18.25 -14.00
N THR A 90 12.20 17.57 -14.07
CA THR A 90 13.53 18.22 -14.22
C THR A 90 13.64 18.93 -15.56
N LYS A 91 13.16 18.30 -16.65
CA LYS A 91 13.09 18.94 -17.98
C LYS A 91 12.21 20.19 -17.95
N LEU A 92 11.06 20.09 -17.26
CA LEU A 92 10.13 21.21 -17.08
C LEU A 92 10.71 22.31 -16.18
N TYR A 93 11.35 21.96 -15.06
CA TYR A 93 12.01 22.90 -14.13
C TYR A 93 13.18 23.62 -14.78
N THR A 94 13.97 22.96 -15.65
CA THR A 94 15.02 23.65 -16.41
C THR A 94 14.46 24.63 -17.44
N LEU A 95 13.34 24.31 -18.09
CA LEU A 95 12.65 25.23 -19.00
C LEU A 95 11.99 26.40 -18.25
N PHE A 96 11.31 26.13 -17.15
CA PHE A 96 10.71 27.18 -16.30
C PHE A 96 11.77 28.05 -15.63
N ARG A 97 12.90 27.48 -15.19
CA ARG A 97 14.02 28.25 -14.64
C ARG A 97 14.69 29.11 -15.72
N SER A 98 14.82 28.64 -16.96
CA SER A 98 15.29 29.46 -18.08
C SER A 98 14.32 30.61 -18.41
N HIS A 99 13.01 30.38 -18.33
CA HIS A 99 11.99 31.39 -18.60
C HIS A 99 11.86 32.43 -17.47
N TYR A 100 11.97 32.01 -16.19
CA TYR A 100 11.95 32.92 -15.04
C TYR A 100 13.20 33.80 -14.98
N HIS A 101 14.38 33.22 -15.23
CA HIS A 101 15.64 33.96 -15.22
C HIS A 101 15.61 35.01 -16.36
N ARG A 102 15.24 34.63 -17.60
CA ARG A 102 15.20 35.55 -18.77
C ARG A 102 14.27 36.76 -18.60
N ASN A 103 13.11 36.59 -17.96
CA ASN A 103 12.21 37.71 -17.65
C ASN A 103 12.70 38.59 -16.49
N MET A 104 13.41 38.02 -15.51
CA MET A 104 13.91 38.78 -14.35
C MET A 104 15.05 39.75 -14.72
N TYR A 105 16.02 39.36 -15.56
CA TYR A 105 17.07 40.31 -15.99
C TYR A 105 16.56 41.41 -16.89
N ARG A 106 15.51 41.13 -17.68
CA ARG A 106 14.90 42.12 -18.55
C ARG A 106 14.23 43.23 -17.71
N CYS A 107 13.63 42.87 -16.57
CA CYS A 107 13.13 43.84 -15.58
C CYS A 107 14.26 44.58 -14.84
N ILE A 108 15.37 43.93 -14.51
CA ILE A 108 16.51 44.57 -13.82
C ILE A 108 17.22 45.58 -14.74
N ILE A 109 17.47 45.23 -16.00
CA ILE A 109 18.14 46.12 -16.96
C ILE A 109 17.28 47.35 -17.28
N ILE A 110 15.96 47.20 -17.42
CA ILE A 110 15.04 48.34 -17.63
C ILE A 110 14.96 49.27 -16.41
N ARG A 111 15.24 48.78 -15.19
CA ARG A 111 15.24 49.57 -13.96
C ARG A 111 16.60 50.21 -13.62
N LEU A 112 17.69 49.78 -14.27
CA LEU A 112 19.02 50.39 -14.13
C LEU A 112 19.32 51.45 -15.20
N TYR A 113 18.56 51.46 -16.30
CA TYR A 113 18.67 52.45 -17.39
C TYR A 113 17.55 53.49 -17.40
N CYS A 114 16.67 53.49 -16.39
CA CYS A 114 15.66 54.52 -16.11
C CYS A 114 16.00 55.17 -14.76
#